data_AF-A0A814AK44-F1
#
_entry.id   AF-A0A814AK44-F1
#
_cell.length_a   1.000
_cell.length_b   1.000
_cell.length_c   1.000
_cell.angle_alpha   90.00
_cell.angle_beta   90.00
_cell.angle_gamma   90.00
#
_symmetry.space_group_name_H-M   'P 1'
#
loop_
_entity.id
_entity.type
_entity.pdbx_description
1 polymer ?
#
loop_
_entity_poly.entity_id
_entity_poly.type
_entity_poly.pdbx_seq_one_letter_code
_entity_poly.pdbx_strand_id
1 'polypeptide(L)'
;MTYFRLSSHILFLIVVITTSANVGLRTQQGIIYGRQTQSSIEYLGIQYAKVVRWKPPIDLSEEIFPNASFQATSFGPCCPQPKTDTYIPKQDEQCLYLNIYKPIVQSNDSLLPVFIWIHGGAHKIGCSSQSIPLIYNGTNMIAHSPPDQPVIIITINYRLGILADMFLKELIEEDPEWPTAGNYMYLDMLSALRWINKNIRDYGGDPNNVSLFGQSAGGLSVTDLGAGNGYESDIAINDVALSQSENTFCDWQIETTDKSWTIAFDPTAYAYVSVESTGGPVYFSTFDFRSISKGDTFCFDF
;
A
#
# COMPACT_ATOMS: atom_id res chain seq x y z
N MET A 1 64.93 27.12 -8.58
CA MET A 1 64.21 26.14 -9.42
C MET A 1 63.66 25.06 -8.49
N THR A 2 62.40 25.21 -8.10
CA THR A 2 61.73 24.38 -7.09
C THR A 2 60.77 23.45 -7.84
N TYR A 3 61.04 22.15 -7.82
CA TYR A 3 60.19 21.15 -8.49
C TYR A 3 59.03 20.75 -7.57
N PHE A 4 57.80 21.13 -7.92
CA PHE A 4 56.59 20.56 -7.34
C PHE A 4 56.27 19.24 -8.06
N ARG A 5 56.33 18.11 -7.33
CA ARG A 5 55.77 16.83 -7.78
C ARG A 5 54.28 16.80 -7.45
N LEU A 6 53.41 16.83 -8.46
CA LEU A 6 52.02 16.44 -8.31
C LEU A 6 51.92 14.91 -8.28
N SER A 7 51.50 14.35 -7.15
CA SER A 7 51.07 12.94 -7.05
C SER A 7 49.61 12.84 -7.48
N SER A 8 49.34 12.25 -8.64
CA SER A 8 47.99 11.91 -9.08
C SER A 8 47.49 10.70 -8.29
N HIS A 9 46.58 10.92 -7.33
CA HIS A 9 45.77 9.85 -6.76
C HIS A 9 44.57 9.60 -7.69
N ILE A 10 44.58 8.46 -8.38
CA ILE A 10 43.46 7.99 -9.18
C ILE A 10 42.44 7.38 -8.21
N LEU A 11 41.32 8.09 -8.02
CA LEU A 11 40.18 7.59 -7.26
C LEU A 11 39.43 6.57 -8.14
N PHE A 12 39.54 5.27 -7.84
CA PHE A 12 38.71 4.26 -8.49
C PHE A 12 37.28 4.39 -7.94
N LEU A 13 36.39 5.00 -8.73
CA LEU A 13 34.96 4.98 -8.49
C LEU A 13 34.47 3.55 -8.78
N ILE A 14 34.30 2.73 -7.74
CA ILE A 14 33.67 1.41 -7.88
C ILE A 14 32.17 1.67 -8.09
N VAL A 15 31.75 1.71 -9.35
CA VAL A 15 30.32 1.64 -9.70
C VAL A 15 29.90 0.20 -9.52
N VAL A 16 29.24 -0.11 -8.39
CA VAL A 16 28.54 -1.38 -8.21
C VAL A 16 27.31 -1.34 -9.11
N ILE A 17 27.41 -1.94 -10.29
CA ILE A 17 26.27 -2.15 -11.18
C ILE A 17 25.48 -3.32 -10.59
N THR A 18 24.39 -3.03 -9.86
CA THR A 18 23.43 -4.04 -9.47
C THR A 18 22.67 -4.49 -10.71
N THR A 19 23.02 -5.64 -11.27
CA THR A 19 22.25 -6.26 -12.35
C THR A 19 20.97 -6.84 -11.76
N SER A 20 19.84 -6.14 -11.87
CA SER A 20 18.54 -6.74 -11.59
C SER A 20 18.20 -7.71 -12.73
N ALA A 21 18.16 -9.00 -12.45
CA ALA A 21 17.67 -9.97 -13.41
C ALA A 21 16.15 -9.82 -13.55
N ASN A 22 15.64 -9.81 -14.79
CA ASN A 22 14.21 -9.89 -15.02
C ASN A 22 13.73 -11.31 -14.69
N VAL A 23 12.70 -11.40 -13.85
CA VAL A 23 12.11 -12.68 -13.43
C VAL A 23 10.71 -12.78 -14.01
N GLY A 24 10.50 -13.77 -14.87
CA GLY A 24 9.17 -14.05 -15.44
C GLY A 24 8.37 -14.97 -14.53
N LEU A 25 7.15 -14.55 -14.19
CA LEU A 25 6.17 -15.32 -13.44
C LEU A 25 4.95 -15.60 -14.31
N ARG A 26 4.53 -16.85 -14.39
CA ARG A 26 3.29 -17.21 -15.08
C ARG A 26 2.11 -17.04 -14.13
N THR A 27 1.15 -16.20 -14.50
CA THR A 27 -0.09 -15.95 -13.76
C THR A 27 -1.31 -16.17 -14.67
N GLN A 28 -2.52 -16.09 -14.12
CA GLN A 28 -3.76 -16.09 -14.91
C GLN A 28 -3.84 -14.86 -15.85
N GLN A 29 -3.20 -13.75 -15.46
CA GLN A 29 -3.09 -12.53 -16.25
C GLN A 29 -1.95 -12.57 -17.28
N GLY A 30 -1.31 -13.72 -17.52
CA GLY A 30 -0.21 -13.88 -18.48
C GLY A 30 1.15 -13.98 -17.81
N ILE A 31 2.22 -13.68 -18.55
CA ILE A 31 3.59 -13.69 -18.00
C ILE A 31 3.93 -12.29 -17.47
N ILE A 32 4.17 -12.18 -16.17
CA ILE A 32 4.57 -10.94 -15.51
C ILE A 32 6.08 -10.95 -15.30
N TYR A 33 6.78 -10.01 -15.93
CA TYR A 33 8.21 -9.81 -15.75
C TYR A 33 8.47 -8.80 -14.65
N GLY A 34 8.93 -9.28 -13.49
CA GLY A 34 9.40 -8.46 -12.38
C GLY A 34 10.92 -8.27 -12.41
N ARG A 35 11.45 -7.62 -11.37
CA ARG A 35 12.89 -7.45 -11.17
C ARG A 35 13.32 -8.10 -9.85
N GLN A 36 14.44 -8.81 -9.87
CA GLN A 36 15.03 -9.37 -8.65
C GLN A 36 16.06 -8.39 -8.05
N THR A 37 15.98 -8.17 -6.74
CA THR A 37 16.96 -7.46 -5.93
C THR A 37 17.81 -8.46 -5.12
N GLN A 38 18.62 -7.96 -4.19
CA GLN A 38 19.39 -8.84 -3.31
C GLN A 38 18.51 -9.61 -2.30
N SER A 39 17.36 -9.05 -1.90
CA SER A 39 16.50 -9.61 -0.85
C SER A 39 15.08 -9.95 -1.30
N SER A 40 14.64 -9.43 -2.45
CA SER A 40 13.25 -9.57 -2.92
C SER A 40 13.14 -9.77 -4.43
N ILE A 41 11.99 -10.23 -4.88
CA ILE A 41 11.50 -10.12 -6.25
C ILE A 41 10.36 -9.09 -6.23
N GLU A 42 10.44 -8.10 -7.11
CA GLU A 42 9.52 -6.98 -7.17
C GLU A 42 8.71 -7.03 -8.47
N TYR A 43 7.39 -6.95 -8.35
CA TYR A 43 6.45 -6.76 -9.45
C TYR A 43 5.72 -5.43 -9.24
N LEU A 44 6.15 -4.40 -9.94
CA LEU A 44 5.72 -3.01 -9.76
C LEU A 44 4.77 -2.59 -10.87
N GLY A 45 3.78 -1.76 -10.53
CA GLY A 45 2.86 -1.18 -11.52
C GLY A 45 1.90 -2.19 -12.14
N ILE A 46 1.35 -3.11 -11.34
CA ILE A 46 0.26 -3.99 -11.76
C ILE A 46 -1.06 -3.25 -11.62
N GLN A 47 -1.82 -3.09 -12.71
CA GLN A 47 -3.11 -2.41 -12.67
C GLN A 47 -4.18 -3.35 -12.10
N TYR A 48 -4.83 -2.96 -11.00
CA TYR A 48 -5.88 -3.77 -10.38
C TYR A 48 -7.30 -3.32 -10.76
N ALA A 49 -7.45 -2.06 -11.21
CA ALA A 49 -8.73 -1.51 -11.63
C ALA A 49 -8.56 -0.36 -12.64
N LYS A 50 -9.65 0.02 -13.33
CA LYS A 50 -9.71 1.23 -14.17
C LYS A 50 -10.57 2.29 -13.51
N VAL A 51 -10.11 3.54 -13.59
CA VAL A 51 -10.86 4.69 -13.06
C VAL A 51 -11.93 5.11 -14.06
N VAL A 52 -13.14 5.29 -13.55
CA VAL A 52 -14.20 6.07 -14.17
C VAL A 52 -14.51 7.22 -13.21
N ARG A 53 -14.49 8.46 -13.70
CA ARG A 53 -14.67 9.65 -12.85
C ARG A 53 -15.98 9.54 -12.08
N TRP A 54 -15.88 9.69 -10.76
CA TRP A 54 -17.01 9.68 -9.83
C TRP A 54 -17.97 8.49 -9.98
N LYS A 55 -17.39 7.33 -10.29
CA LYS A 55 -18.09 6.04 -10.32
C LYS A 55 -17.27 4.98 -9.58
N PRO A 56 -17.89 3.85 -9.20
CA PRO A 56 -17.14 2.67 -8.80
C PRO A 56 -16.07 2.32 -9.83
N PRO A 57 -14.88 1.86 -9.39
CA PRO A 57 -13.84 1.46 -10.32
C PRO A 57 -14.26 0.19 -11.09
N ILE A 58 -13.77 0.05 -12.32
CA ILE A 58 -13.95 -1.21 -13.07
C ILE A 58 -12.89 -2.19 -12.60
N ASP A 59 -13.32 -3.26 -11.95
CA ASP A 59 -12.46 -4.30 -11.40
C ASP A 59 -11.75 -5.11 -12.49
N LEU A 60 -10.46 -5.39 -12.33
CA LEU A 60 -9.67 -6.22 -13.26
C LEU A 60 -9.25 -7.57 -12.65
N SER A 61 -9.81 -7.97 -11.51
CA SER A 61 -9.47 -9.21 -10.80
C SER A 61 -9.72 -10.47 -11.62
N GLU A 62 -10.71 -10.46 -12.51
CA GLU A 62 -11.11 -11.61 -13.34
C GLU A 62 -10.55 -11.59 -14.77
N GLU A 63 -9.76 -10.58 -15.12
CA GLU A 63 -9.18 -10.47 -16.46
C GLU A 63 -8.12 -11.58 -16.69
N ILE A 64 -8.26 -12.37 -17.74
CA ILE A 64 -7.36 -13.48 -18.07
C ILE A 64 -6.68 -13.20 -19.42
N PHE A 65 -5.35 -13.18 -19.44
CA PHE A 65 -4.56 -12.92 -20.64
C PHE A 65 -3.52 -14.03 -20.89
N PRO A 66 -3.94 -15.25 -21.28
CA PRO A 66 -3.07 -16.44 -21.24
C PRO A 66 -1.85 -16.37 -22.17
N ASN A 67 -1.88 -15.48 -23.16
CA ASN A 67 -0.81 -15.27 -24.15
C ASN A 67 -0.13 -13.90 -24.05
N ALA A 68 -0.51 -13.07 -23.05
CA ALA A 68 0.09 -11.76 -22.88
C ALA A 68 1.34 -11.81 -22.00
N SER A 69 2.17 -10.79 -22.13
CA SER A 69 3.31 -10.56 -21.24
C SER A 69 3.39 -9.09 -20.84
N PHE A 70 3.63 -8.83 -19.57
CA PHE A 70 3.66 -7.48 -19.00
C PHE A 70 4.99 -7.22 -18.30
N GLN A 71 5.54 -6.01 -18.49
CA GLN A 71 6.70 -5.53 -17.74
C GLN A 71 6.22 -4.87 -16.45
N ALA A 72 6.44 -5.53 -15.32
CA ALA A 72 6.13 -5.04 -13.98
C ALA A 72 7.43 -4.63 -13.26
N THR A 73 8.26 -3.83 -13.93
CA THR A 73 9.59 -3.41 -13.43
C THR A 73 9.63 -1.94 -13.00
N SER A 74 8.50 -1.23 -13.08
CA SER A 74 8.39 0.20 -12.78
C SER A 74 7.02 0.52 -12.21
N PHE A 75 6.98 1.49 -11.30
CA PHE A 75 5.73 1.93 -10.68
C PHE A 75 4.75 2.50 -11.71
N GLY A 76 3.46 2.25 -11.49
CA GLY A 76 2.39 3.01 -12.14
C GLY A 76 2.35 4.47 -11.65
N PRO A 77 1.60 5.35 -12.32
CA PRO A 77 1.45 6.74 -11.90
C PRO A 77 0.73 6.86 -10.55
N CYS A 78 1.07 7.90 -9.78
CA CYS A 78 0.32 8.30 -8.60
C CYS A 78 -1.03 8.92 -9.00
N CYS A 79 -2.01 8.89 -8.09
CA CYS A 79 -3.28 9.56 -8.35
C CYS A 79 -3.13 11.09 -8.34
N PRO A 80 -4.00 11.83 -9.07
CA PRO A 80 -3.89 13.29 -9.16
C PRO A 80 -4.04 13.95 -7.80
N GLN A 81 -3.09 14.81 -7.46
CA GLN A 81 -2.98 15.45 -6.15
C GLN A 81 -2.15 16.74 -6.26
N PRO A 82 -2.36 17.72 -5.34
CA PRO A 82 -1.55 18.94 -5.31
C PRO A 82 -0.07 18.62 -5.08
N LYS A 83 0.80 19.59 -5.40
CA LYS A 83 2.22 19.49 -5.04
C LYS A 83 2.38 19.49 -3.53
N THR A 84 3.29 18.66 -3.05
CA THR A 84 3.66 18.52 -1.64
C THR A 84 5.16 18.72 -1.46
N ASP A 85 5.63 18.80 -0.22
CA ASP A 85 7.07 18.84 0.09
C ASP A 85 7.78 17.53 -0.26
N THR A 86 7.05 16.41 -0.25
CA THR A 86 7.57 15.14 -0.76
C THR A 86 7.51 15.07 -2.28
N TYR A 87 8.46 14.38 -2.91
CA TYR A 87 8.45 14.14 -4.35
C TYR A 87 7.39 13.10 -4.70
N ILE A 88 6.39 13.56 -5.45
CA ILE A 88 5.37 12.72 -6.09
C ILE A 88 5.81 12.47 -7.54
N PRO A 89 5.98 11.21 -7.96
CA PRO A 89 6.23 10.84 -9.35
C PRO A 89 5.13 11.28 -10.32
N LYS A 90 5.20 10.81 -11.58
CA LYS A 90 4.17 11.05 -12.59
C LYS A 90 2.77 10.76 -12.01
N GLN A 91 1.85 11.69 -12.24
CA GLN A 91 0.44 11.55 -11.88
C GLN A 91 -0.42 11.26 -13.12
N ASP A 92 -1.49 10.50 -12.96
CA ASP A 92 -2.47 10.17 -14.00
C ASP A 92 -3.81 9.82 -13.32
N GLU A 93 -4.95 10.01 -13.99
CA GLU A 93 -6.24 9.55 -13.44
C GLU A 93 -6.38 8.04 -13.49
N GLN A 94 -5.76 7.35 -14.46
CA GLN A 94 -5.64 5.90 -14.43
C GLN A 94 -4.50 5.54 -13.46
N CYS A 95 -4.76 5.59 -12.15
CA CYS A 95 -3.75 5.43 -11.10
C CYS A 95 -3.93 4.20 -10.21
N LEU A 96 -4.94 3.36 -10.45
CA LEU A 96 -5.27 2.19 -9.62
C LEU A 96 -4.31 1.02 -9.89
N TYR A 97 -3.12 1.18 -9.34
CA TYR A 97 -2.01 0.24 -9.44
C TYR A 97 -1.61 -0.27 -8.06
N LEU A 98 -1.09 -1.49 -8.04
CA LEU A 98 -0.45 -2.10 -6.88
C LEU A 98 0.95 -2.59 -7.23
N ASN A 99 1.74 -2.83 -6.19
CA ASN A 99 3.11 -3.32 -6.28
C ASN A 99 3.28 -4.48 -5.31
N ILE A 100 3.91 -5.56 -5.76
CA ILE A 100 4.13 -6.78 -4.98
C ILE A 100 5.62 -6.94 -4.74
N TYR A 101 5.99 -7.08 -3.47
CA TYR A 101 7.34 -7.40 -3.02
C TYR A 101 7.30 -8.78 -2.39
N LYS A 102 8.08 -9.71 -2.94
CA LYS A 102 8.13 -11.11 -2.50
C LYS A 102 9.55 -11.45 -2.02
N PRO A 103 9.73 -12.17 -0.90
CA PRO A 103 11.05 -12.62 -0.47
C PRO A 103 11.62 -13.68 -1.40
N ILE A 104 12.95 -13.74 -1.51
CA ILE A 104 13.65 -14.80 -2.23
C ILE A 104 13.70 -16.04 -1.32
N VAL A 105 12.59 -16.75 -1.21
CA VAL A 105 12.51 -18.02 -0.48
C VAL A 105 12.73 -19.19 -1.42
N GLN A 106 13.44 -20.22 -0.95
CA GLN A 106 13.45 -21.52 -1.64
C GLN A 106 12.02 -22.07 -1.60
N SER A 107 11.57 -22.63 -2.72
CA SER A 107 10.23 -23.17 -2.91
C SER A 107 9.94 -24.27 -1.88
N ASN A 108 9.44 -23.87 -0.72
CA ASN A 108 8.65 -24.73 0.14
C ASN A 108 7.22 -24.53 -0.37
N ASP A 109 6.45 -25.60 -0.59
CA ASP A 109 5.09 -25.54 -1.15
C ASP A 109 4.06 -24.73 -0.30
N SER A 110 4.52 -24.07 0.76
CA SER A 110 3.72 -23.23 1.65
C SER A 110 3.54 -21.81 1.08
N LEU A 111 2.29 -21.36 1.04
CA LEU A 111 1.95 -19.98 0.71
C LEU A 111 2.34 -19.03 1.87
N LEU A 112 2.69 -17.80 1.51
CA LEU A 112 3.16 -16.78 2.46
C LEU A 112 2.02 -15.86 2.93
N PRO A 113 2.02 -15.41 4.20
CA PRO A 113 1.17 -14.31 4.63
C PRO A 113 1.36 -13.06 3.76
N VAL A 114 0.28 -12.31 3.56
CA VAL A 114 0.23 -11.14 2.68
C VAL A 114 -0.13 -9.90 3.49
N PHE A 115 0.74 -8.89 3.47
CA PHE A 115 0.56 -7.63 4.18
C PHE A 115 0.36 -6.50 3.17
N ILE A 116 -0.74 -5.76 3.30
CA ILE A 116 -1.13 -4.71 2.36
C ILE A 116 -1.01 -3.35 3.04
N TRP A 117 -0.11 -2.52 2.52
CA TRP A 117 0.10 -1.15 2.95
C TRP A 117 -0.89 -0.21 2.29
N ILE A 118 -1.65 0.51 3.12
CA ILE A 118 -2.49 1.65 2.71
C ILE A 118 -1.80 2.93 3.18
N HIS A 119 -1.37 3.76 2.22
CA HIS A 119 -0.68 5.00 2.54
C HIS A 119 -1.63 6.02 3.19
N GLY A 120 -1.06 6.96 3.96
CA GLY A 120 -1.80 8.09 4.54
C GLY A 120 -1.91 9.28 3.60
N GLY A 121 -2.22 10.45 4.18
CA GLY A 121 -2.29 11.73 3.47
C GLY A 121 -3.68 12.37 3.43
N ALA A 122 -4.49 12.17 4.48
CA ALA A 122 -5.83 12.74 4.64
C ALA A 122 -6.77 12.47 3.44
N HIS A 123 -6.56 11.35 2.74
CA HIS A 123 -7.19 11.00 1.45
C HIS A 123 -7.05 12.07 0.36
N LYS A 124 -6.10 13.01 0.47
CA LYS A 124 -5.88 14.14 -0.45
C LYS A 124 -4.53 14.08 -1.16
N ILE A 125 -3.54 13.47 -0.53
CA ILE A 125 -2.17 13.32 -1.02
C ILE A 125 -1.64 11.91 -0.69
N GLY A 126 -0.47 11.58 -1.23
CA GLY A 126 0.22 10.31 -1.03
C GLY A 126 0.16 9.39 -2.25
N CYS A 127 1.08 8.44 -2.32
CA CYS A 127 1.00 7.30 -3.24
C CYS A 127 2.00 6.20 -2.85
N SER A 128 1.76 4.98 -3.34
CA SER A 128 2.62 3.81 -3.12
C SER A 128 4.08 3.99 -3.59
N SER A 129 4.32 4.91 -4.53
CA SER A 129 5.65 5.21 -5.08
C SER A 129 6.21 6.58 -4.63
N GLN A 130 5.64 7.20 -3.61
CA GLN A 130 6.11 8.47 -3.04
C GLN A 130 7.56 8.34 -2.54
N SER A 131 8.39 9.35 -2.81
CA SER A 131 9.85 9.29 -2.58
C SER A 131 10.38 10.55 -1.88
N ILE A 132 11.30 10.39 -0.93
CA ILE A 132 12.62 11.05 -0.75
C ILE A 132 13.35 10.35 0.42
N PRO A 133 14.20 9.30 0.21
CA PRO A 133 14.14 8.24 -0.84
C PRO A 133 12.79 7.49 -0.85
N LEU A 134 12.58 6.47 -1.70
CA LEU A 134 11.31 5.71 -1.77
C LEU A 134 10.81 5.34 -0.37
N ILE A 135 9.71 5.96 0.07
CA ILE A 135 9.25 5.91 1.47
C ILE A 135 8.65 4.53 1.76
N TYR A 136 7.82 4.03 0.84
CA TYR A 136 7.10 2.76 1.00
C TYR A 136 7.76 1.64 0.18
N ASN A 137 9.02 1.34 0.50
CA ASN A 137 9.75 0.26 -0.16
C ASN A 137 9.57 -1.08 0.57
N GLY A 138 8.73 -1.96 0.04
CA GLY A 138 8.48 -3.29 0.61
C GLY A 138 9.73 -4.18 0.68
N THR A 139 10.74 -3.94 -0.16
CA THR A 139 12.03 -4.65 -0.11
C THR A 139 12.77 -4.41 1.20
N ASN A 140 12.65 -3.21 1.78
CA ASN A 140 13.24 -2.91 3.09
C ASN A 140 12.53 -3.69 4.19
N MET A 141 11.19 -3.81 4.14
CA MET A 141 10.45 -4.60 5.12
C MET A 141 10.82 -6.08 5.04
N ILE A 142 10.89 -6.64 3.83
CA ILE A 142 11.33 -8.03 3.59
C ILE A 142 12.75 -8.28 4.10
N ALA A 143 13.67 -7.33 3.88
CA ALA A 143 15.06 -7.48 4.32
C ALA A 143 15.21 -7.50 5.85
N HIS A 144 14.24 -6.95 6.59
CA HIS A 144 14.25 -6.86 8.05
C HIS A 144 13.22 -7.79 8.72
N SER A 145 12.40 -8.53 7.96
CA SER A 145 11.51 -9.54 8.53
C SER A 145 12.30 -10.73 9.09
N PRO A 146 11.83 -11.39 10.16
CA PRO A 146 12.48 -12.58 10.70
C PRO A 146 12.67 -13.66 9.61
N PRO A 147 13.85 -14.31 9.52
CA PRO A 147 14.11 -15.31 8.47
C PRO A 147 13.14 -16.51 8.45
N ASP A 148 12.54 -16.83 9.59
CA ASP A 148 11.55 -17.88 9.79
C ASP A 148 10.09 -17.41 9.58
N GLN A 149 9.88 -16.13 9.30
CA GLN A 149 8.57 -15.52 9.07
C GLN A 149 8.54 -14.70 7.77
N PRO A 150 8.77 -15.33 6.61
CA PRO A 150 8.71 -14.64 5.33
C PRO A 150 7.28 -14.14 5.04
N VAL A 151 7.17 -12.90 4.58
CA VAL A 151 5.90 -12.25 4.23
C VAL A 151 5.96 -11.61 2.85
N ILE A 152 4.83 -11.56 2.15
CA ILE A 152 4.66 -10.75 0.94
C ILE A 152 4.15 -9.37 1.37
N ILE A 153 4.77 -8.31 0.85
CA ILE A 153 4.32 -6.93 1.07
C ILE A 153 3.69 -6.42 -0.23
N ILE A 154 2.52 -5.81 -0.12
CA ILE A 154 1.83 -5.14 -1.22
C ILE A 154 1.63 -3.67 -0.87
N THR A 155 1.88 -2.78 -1.83
CA THR A 155 1.53 -1.36 -1.69
C THR A 155 0.54 -0.97 -2.79
N ILE A 156 -0.49 -0.18 -2.46
CA ILE A 156 -1.54 0.20 -3.40
C ILE A 156 -1.64 1.73 -3.55
N ASN A 157 -2.08 2.18 -4.72
CA ASN A 157 -2.65 3.51 -4.90
C ASN A 157 -4.18 3.43 -4.81
N TYR A 158 -4.84 4.53 -4.45
CA TYR A 158 -6.29 4.70 -4.48
C TYR A 158 -6.61 6.17 -4.80
N ARG A 159 -7.80 6.49 -5.34
CA ARG A 159 -8.15 7.87 -5.72
C ARG A 159 -8.04 8.84 -4.52
N LEU A 160 -7.81 10.11 -4.81
CA LEU A 160 -7.61 11.15 -3.80
C LEU A 160 -8.45 12.39 -4.07
N GLY A 161 -8.70 13.17 -3.01
CA GLY A 161 -9.38 14.45 -3.03
C GLY A 161 -10.74 14.37 -3.70
N ILE A 162 -11.04 15.37 -4.53
CA ILE A 162 -12.35 15.47 -5.22
C ILE A 162 -12.61 14.30 -6.19
N LEU A 163 -11.59 13.61 -6.66
CA LEU A 163 -11.78 12.43 -7.51
C LEU A 163 -12.19 11.19 -6.71
N ALA A 164 -11.87 11.15 -5.42
CA ALA A 164 -12.22 10.07 -4.50
C ALA A 164 -13.52 10.31 -3.73
N ASP A 165 -13.84 11.54 -3.38
CA ASP A 165 -14.88 11.79 -2.38
C ASP A 165 -15.84 12.94 -2.73
N MET A 166 -16.16 13.10 -4.02
CA MET A 166 -17.19 14.05 -4.41
C MET A 166 -18.58 13.47 -4.14
N PHE A 167 -19.32 14.12 -3.25
CA PHE A 167 -20.72 13.80 -2.97
C PHE A 167 -21.62 14.91 -3.52
N LEU A 168 -22.30 14.63 -4.62
CA LEU A 168 -23.30 15.52 -5.24
C LEU A 168 -24.54 14.71 -5.61
N LYS A 169 -25.72 15.30 -5.46
CA LYS A 169 -26.99 14.65 -5.82
C LYS A 169 -27.05 14.32 -7.30
N GLU A 170 -26.48 15.19 -8.13
CA GLU A 170 -26.37 15.05 -9.57
C GLU A 170 -25.59 13.78 -9.96
N LEU A 171 -24.53 13.43 -9.22
CA LEU A 171 -23.78 12.20 -9.46
C LEU A 171 -24.63 10.95 -9.19
N ILE A 172 -25.49 11.00 -8.16
CA ILE A 172 -26.42 9.91 -7.84
C ILE A 172 -27.48 9.78 -8.94
N GLU A 173 -27.98 10.91 -9.45
CA GLU A 173 -28.99 10.94 -10.52
C GLU A 173 -28.43 10.48 -11.88
N GLU A 174 -27.14 10.73 -12.15
CA GLU A 174 -26.43 10.28 -13.36
C GLU A 174 -26.12 8.77 -13.37
N ASP A 175 -26.17 8.10 -12.22
CA ASP A 175 -25.92 6.66 -12.10
C ASP A 175 -27.03 5.93 -11.31
N PRO A 176 -28.18 5.64 -11.95
CA PRO A 176 -29.29 4.98 -11.27
C PRO A 176 -28.97 3.58 -10.73
N GLU A 177 -27.92 2.93 -11.26
CA GLU A 177 -27.46 1.62 -10.81
C GLU A 177 -26.59 1.72 -9.54
N TRP A 178 -26.07 2.90 -9.23
CA TRP A 178 -25.29 3.20 -8.04
C TRP A 178 -25.91 4.36 -7.27
N PRO A 179 -26.92 4.11 -6.40
CA PRO A 179 -27.74 5.15 -5.76
C PRO A 179 -27.03 5.88 -4.62
N THR A 180 -25.72 6.13 -4.74
CA THR A 180 -24.88 6.85 -3.79
C THR A 180 -23.72 7.54 -4.53
N ALA A 181 -23.00 8.44 -3.85
CA ALA A 181 -21.83 9.13 -4.38
C ALA A 181 -20.76 9.26 -3.29
N GLY A 182 -19.55 9.69 -3.68
CA GLY A 182 -18.40 9.79 -2.78
C GLY A 182 -17.84 8.42 -2.38
N ASN A 183 -16.92 8.43 -1.42
CA ASN A 183 -16.27 7.22 -0.89
C ASN A 183 -15.63 6.30 -1.94
N TYR A 184 -15.30 6.83 -3.13
CA TYR A 184 -14.74 6.04 -4.23
C TYR A 184 -13.35 5.49 -3.90
N MET A 185 -12.60 6.14 -2.99
CA MET A 185 -11.34 5.60 -2.47
C MET A 185 -11.51 4.25 -1.77
N TYR A 186 -12.59 4.05 -1.02
CA TYR A 186 -12.86 2.76 -0.37
C TYR A 186 -13.21 1.70 -1.42
N LEU A 187 -13.98 2.08 -2.45
CA LEU A 187 -14.29 1.17 -3.57
C LEU A 187 -13.03 0.76 -4.34
N ASP A 188 -12.06 1.68 -4.48
CA ASP A 188 -10.75 1.38 -5.05
C ASP A 188 -9.98 0.37 -4.20
N MET A 189 -9.91 0.60 -2.88
CA MET A 189 -9.24 -0.32 -1.96
C MET A 189 -9.91 -1.70 -1.94
N LEU A 190 -11.24 -1.77 -1.95
CA LEU A 190 -11.99 -3.03 -2.06
C LEU A 190 -11.69 -3.75 -3.38
N SER A 191 -11.56 -3.01 -4.49
CA SER A 191 -11.17 -3.61 -5.77
C SER A 191 -9.73 -4.15 -5.74
N ALA A 192 -8.80 -3.45 -5.07
CA ALA A 192 -7.46 -3.97 -4.84
C ALA A 192 -7.50 -5.26 -4.01
N LEU A 193 -8.34 -5.33 -2.97
CA LEU A 193 -8.51 -6.53 -2.15
C LEU A 193 -9.08 -7.71 -2.94
N ARG A 194 -10.09 -7.48 -3.78
CA ARG A 194 -10.62 -8.51 -4.69
C ARG A 194 -9.56 -9.01 -5.66
N TRP A 195 -8.79 -8.09 -6.25
CA TRP A 195 -7.67 -8.46 -7.11
C TRP A 195 -6.65 -9.34 -6.38
N ILE A 196 -6.28 -8.96 -5.15
CA ILE A 196 -5.31 -9.70 -4.34
C ILE A 196 -5.85 -11.07 -3.98
N ASN A 197 -7.10 -11.18 -3.50
CA ASN A 197 -7.73 -12.45 -3.16
C ASN A 197 -7.72 -13.42 -4.35
N LYS A 198 -8.01 -12.92 -5.56
CA LYS A 198 -8.07 -13.73 -6.78
C LYS A 198 -6.71 -14.14 -7.33
N ASN A 199 -5.70 -13.26 -7.22
CA ASN A 199 -4.44 -13.39 -7.97
C ASN A 199 -3.20 -13.70 -7.12
N ILE A 200 -3.19 -13.42 -5.82
CA ILE A 200 -1.95 -13.42 -5.02
C ILE A 200 -1.33 -14.82 -4.87
N ARG A 201 -2.13 -15.87 -5.05
CA ARG A 201 -1.65 -17.26 -5.05
C ARG A 201 -0.61 -17.51 -6.14
N ASP A 202 -0.75 -16.89 -7.32
CA ASP A 202 0.24 -17.02 -8.41
C ASP A 202 1.59 -16.41 -8.02
N TYR A 203 1.59 -15.42 -7.12
CA TYR A 203 2.79 -14.81 -6.57
C TYR A 203 3.33 -15.55 -5.33
N GLY A 204 2.66 -16.62 -4.89
CA GLY A 204 3.04 -17.43 -3.72
C GLY A 204 2.51 -16.88 -2.39
N GLY A 205 1.52 -15.99 -2.41
CA GLY A 205 0.82 -15.53 -1.21
C GLY A 205 -0.41 -16.37 -0.89
N ASP A 206 -0.78 -16.41 0.38
CA ASP A 206 -2.00 -17.07 0.85
C ASP A 206 -3.17 -16.08 0.80
N PRO A 207 -4.15 -16.27 -0.10
CA PRO A 207 -5.33 -15.39 -0.15
C PRO A 207 -6.22 -15.50 1.08
N ASN A 208 -6.03 -16.54 1.90
CA ASN A 208 -6.70 -16.73 3.19
C ASN A 208 -5.82 -16.29 4.36
N ASN A 209 -4.74 -15.54 4.13
CA ASN A 209 -3.92 -14.95 5.20
C ASN A 209 -3.44 -13.55 4.81
N VAL A 210 -4.42 -12.64 4.76
CA VAL A 210 -4.23 -11.25 4.34
C VAL A 210 -4.43 -10.32 5.53
N SER A 211 -3.45 -9.44 5.75
CA SER A 211 -3.48 -8.42 6.79
C SER A 211 -3.32 -7.02 6.19
N LEU A 212 -4.09 -6.06 6.71
CA LEU A 212 -3.98 -4.66 6.31
C LEU A 212 -3.17 -3.87 7.33
N PHE A 213 -2.37 -2.91 6.86
CA PHE A 213 -1.67 -1.97 7.72
C PHE A 213 -1.55 -0.61 7.05
N GLY A 214 -1.57 0.46 7.85
CA GLY A 214 -1.64 1.82 7.34
C GLY A 214 -1.34 2.88 8.39
N GLN A 215 -1.10 4.10 7.91
CA GLN A 215 -0.80 5.26 8.77
C GLN A 215 -1.66 6.46 8.36
N SER A 216 -2.05 7.29 9.34
CA SER A 216 -2.99 8.40 9.20
C SER A 216 -4.26 7.93 8.49
N ALA A 217 -4.67 8.59 7.42
CA ALA A 217 -5.83 8.19 6.63
C ALA A 217 -5.77 6.74 6.13
N GLY A 218 -4.57 6.17 5.98
CA GLY A 218 -4.39 4.75 5.67
C GLY A 218 -4.77 3.85 6.85
N GLY A 219 -4.45 4.24 8.08
CA GLY A 219 -4.87 3.54 9.30
C GLY A 219 -6.37 3.65 9.56
N LEU A 220 -6.96 4.81 9.27
CA LEU A 220 -8.42 4.98 9.22
C LEU A 220 -9.03 4.00 8.21
N SER A 221 -8.48 3.95 7.00
CA SER A 221 -8.96 3.07 5.95
C SER A 221 -8.85 1.59 6.31
N VAL A 222 -7.77 1.18 6.99
CA VAL A 222 -7.58 -0.16 7.55
C VAL A 222 -8.71 -0.51 8.53
N THR A 223 -9.07 0.43 9.40
CA THR A 223 -10.16 0.26 10.38
C THR A 223 -11.52 0.12 9.69
N ASP A 224 -11.82 1.00 8.73
CA ASP A 224 -13.11 1.02 8.03
C ASP A 224 -13.31 -0.23 7.16
N LEU A 225 -12.27 -0.65 6.44
CA LEU A 225 -12.29 -1.90 5.67
C LEU A 225 -12.42 -3.12 6.58
N GLY A 226 -11.75 -3.10 7.74
CA GLY A 226 -11.87 -4.14 8.76
C GLY A 226 -13.29 -4.24 9.35
N ALA A 227 -13.93 -3.10 9.63
CA ALA A 227 -15.33 -3.06 10.10
C ALA A 227 -16.32 -3.53 9.02
N GLY A 228 -16.00 -3.31 7.74
CA GLY A 228 -16.75 -3.84 6.59
C GLY A 228 -16.48 -5.32 6.28
N ASN A 229 -15.53 -5.98 6.97
CA ASN A 229 -15.16 -7.35 6.70
C ASN A 229 -16.32 -8.32 6.96
N GLY A 230 -16.60 -9.22 6.01
CA GLY A 230 -17.73 -10.14 6.06
C GLY A 230 -19.03 -9.61 5.42
N TYR A 231 -19.10 -8.34 5.01
CA TYR A 231 -20.20 -7.84 4.17
C TYR A 231 -20.03 -8.20 2.68
N GLU A 232 -18.79 -8.39 2.21
CA GLU A 232 -18.49 -9.02 0.92
C GLU A 232 -17.93 -10.43 1.17
N SER A 233 -18.62 -11.47 0.67
CA SER A 233 -18.22 -12.88 0.85
C SER A 233 -16.89 -13.24 0.20
N ASP A 234 -16.46 -12.42 -0.75
CA ASP A 234 -15.32 -12.71 -1.64
C ASP A 234 -14.02 -12.03 -1.17
N ILE A 235 -14.07 -11.31 -0.04
CA ILE A 235 -12.91 -10.63 0.57
C ILE A 235 -12.63 -11.25 1.94
N ALA A 236 -11.50 -11.93 2.07
CA ALA A 236 -10.98 -12.42 3.34
C ALA A 236 -9.92 -11.45 3.88
N ILE A 237 -10.30 -10.55 4.80
CA ILE A 237 -9.35 -9.86 5.67
C ILE A 237 -9.24 -10.70 6.95
N ASN A 238 -8.07 -11.24 7.23
CA ASN A 238 -7.89 -12.04 8.43
C ASN A 238 -7.60 -11.16 9.64
N ASP A 239 -6.77 -10.14 9.46
CA ASP A 239 -6.25 -9.30 10.53
C ASP A 239 -6.10 -7.83 10.13
N VAL A 240 -6.41 -6.93 11.07
CA VAL A 240 -6.32 -5.47 10.93
C VAL A 240 -5.08 -5.04 11.70
N ALA A 241 -3.92 -5.26 11.09
CA ALA A 241 -2.69 -5.34 11.85
C ALA A 241 -2.25 -3.99 12.44
N LEU A 242 -2.43 -2.84 11.76
CA LEU A 242 -1.90 -1.56 12.27
C LEU A 242 -2.71 -0.36 11.77
N SER A 243 -3.33 0.38 12.69
CA SER A 243 -3.69 1.78 12.47
C SER A 243 -2.74 2.69 13.25
N GLN A 244 -1.93 3.46 12.52
CA GLN A 244 -1.05 4.46 13.11
C GLN A 244 -1.71 5.85 13.00
N SER A 245 -2.03 6.47 14.13
CA SER A 245 -2.50 7.87 14.25
C SER A 245 -3.95 8.24 13.83
N GLU A 246 -4.84 7.35 13.39
CA GLU A 246 -6.28 7.66 13.13
C GLU A 246 -7.20 6.42 13.24
N ASN A 247 -8.36 6.49 13.91
CA ASN A 247 -9.38 5.42 13.86
C ASN A 247 -10.82 5.97 14.01
N THR A 248 -11.82 5.27 13.45
CA THR A 248 -13.25 5.64 13.49
C THR A 248 -13.88 5.54 14.88
N PHE A 249 -13.17 5.02 15.87
CA PHE A 249 -13.61 4.91 17.27
C PHE A 249 -13.12 6.08 18.15
N CYS A 250 -12.35 7.03 17.60
CA CYS A 250 -11.99 8.24 18.31
C CYS A 250 -13.12 9.28 18.20
N ASP A 251 -13.62 9.75 19.35
CA ASP A 251 -14.79 10.63 19.55
C ASP A 251 -14.84 11.93 18.72
N TRP A 252 -13.77 12.31 18.02
CA TRP A 252 -13.68 13.55 17.24
C TRP A 252 -14.15 13.42 15.78
N GLN A 253 -14.61 12.25 15.32
CA GLN A 253 -15.00 12.02 13.91
C GLN A 253 -16.50 11.83 13.66
N ILE A 254 -17.36 11.79 14.68
CA ILE A 254 -18.82 11.82 14.47
C ILE A 254 -19.26 13.29 14.42
N GLU A 255 -19.15 13.92 13.26
CA GLU A 255 -19.81 15.21 12.99
C GLU A 255 -21.22 14.96 12.43
N THR A 256 -22.24 15.14 13.26
CA THR A 256 -23.60 15.36 12.77
C THR A 256 -23.68 16.76 12.17
N THR A 257 -23.91 16.83 10.87
CA THR A 257 -23.95 18.12 10.15
C THR A 257 -25.19 18.90 10.53
N ASP A 258 -25.02 19.95 11.34
CA ASP A 258 -25.80 21.17 11.22
C ASP A 258 -24.91 22.40 11.52
N LYS A 259 -24.34 22.94 10.44
CA LYS A 259 -23.68 24.26 10.29
C LYS A 259 -22.29 24.47 10.92
N SER A 260 -21.41 24.91 10.02
CA SER A 260 -20.23 25.78 10.16
C SER A 260 -18.86 25.12 10.38
N TRP A 261 -17.94 25.55 9.50
CA TRP A 261 -16.53 25.21 9.40
C TRP A 261 -15.74 25.42 10.71
N THR A 262 -14.84 24.51 11.05
CA THR A 262 -13.57 24.80 11.77
C THR A 262 -12.52 23.73 11.46
N ILE A 263 -11.36 24.17 10.93
CA ILE A 263 -10.10 23.41 10.94
C ILE A 263 -9.42 23.74 12.27
N ALA A 264 -8.96 22.73 13.02
CA ALA A 264 -8.02 22.95 14.11
C ALA A 264 -6.95 21.84 14.12
N PHE A 265 -5.69 22.26 13.94
CA PHE A 265 -4.49 21.52 14.31
C PHE A 265 -4.11 21.93 15.74
N ASP A 266 -3.85 20.97 16.62
CA ASP A 266 -3.07 21.19 17.85
C ASP A 266 -1.78 20.35 17.80
N PRO A 267 -0.61 20.97 17.62
CA PRO A 267 0.67 20.27 17.54
C PRO A 267 1.35 20.05 18.90
N THR A 268 0.64 20.15 20.04
CA THR A 268 1.32 20.22 21.37
C THR A 268 0.90 19.24 22.47
N ALA A 269 -0.02 18.30 22.23
CA ALA A 269 -0.40 17.34 23.27
C ALA A 269 0.50 16.09 23.27
N TYR A 270 1.60 16.16 24.03
CA TYR A 270 2.33 14.98 24.50
C TYR A 270 1.41 14.09 25.36
N ALA A 271 1.20 12.81 25.00
CA ALA A 271 0.62 11.82 25.90
C ALA A 271 1.02 10.37 25.55
N TYR A 272 1.16 9.55 26.58
CA TYR A 272 1.85 8.26 26.63
C TYR A 272 0.95 7.06 26.33
N VAL A 273 1.55 5.98 25.81
CA VAL A 273 0.96 4.64 25.73
C VAL A 273 1.36 3.82 26.97
N SER A 274 0.38 3.23 27.65
CA SER A 274 0.59 2.11 28.57
C SER A 274 -0.07 0.84 28.02
N VAL A 275 0.76 -0.11 27.60
CA VAL A 275 0.42 -1.54 27.62
C VAL A 275 1.58 -2.20 28.35
N GLU A 276 1.30 -3.06 29.34
CA GLU A 276 2.30 -3.67 30.22
C GLU A 276 3.35 -4.50 29.45
N SER A 277 4.41 -3.84 28.95
CA SER A 277 5.78 -4.34 29.02
C SER A 277 6.74 -3.18 28.74
N THR A 278 7.36 -2.69 29.81
CA THR A 278 8.62 -1.90 29.87
C THR A 278 8.89 -0.93 28.72
N GLY A 279 8.54 0.34 28.93
CA GLY A 279 8.61 1.42 27.95
C GLY A 279 9.95 1.57 27.20
N GLY A 280 9.82 1.57 25.88
CA GLY A 280 10.84 1.90 24.89
C GLY A 280 10.20 1.99 23.49
N PRO A 281 10.88 2.60 22.50
CA PRO A 281 10.37 2.69 21.13
C PRO A 281 10.20 1.29 20.50
N VAL A 282 9.06 1.05 19.85
CA VAL A 282 8.79 -0.20 19.12
C VAL A 282 9.41 -0.11 17.73
N TYR A 283 10.35 -0.99 17.44
CA TYR A 283 10.91 -1.16 16.09
C TYR A 283 10.14 -2.28 15.37
N PHE A 284 9.84 -2.13 14.07
CA PHE A 284 9.23 -3.20 13.27
C PHE A 284 10.04 -4.51 13.31
N SER A 285 11.35 -4.42 13.53
CA SER A 285 12.24 -5.57 13.71
C SER A 285 12.04 -6.33 15.02
N THR A 286 11.29 -5.79 15.98
CA THR A 286 10.96 -6.43 17.25
C THR A 286 9.50 -6.89 17.34
N PHE A 287 8.70 -6.69 16.28
CA PHE A 287 7.31 -7.09 16.21
C PHE A 287 7.20 -8.56 15.80
N ASP A 288 6.64 -9.41 16.67
CA ASP A 288 6.44 -10.84 16.37
C ASP A 288 5.11 -11.03 15.65
N PHE A 289 5.14 -11.21 14.33
CA PHE A 289 3.92 -11.39 13.53
C PHE A 289 3.13 -12.66 13.91
N ARG A 290 3.71 -13.60 14.67
CA ARG A 290 3.02 -14.79 15.21
C ARG A 290 2.01 -14.45 16.31
N SER A 291 2.07 -13.27 16.92
CA SER A 291 1.11 -12.87 17.97
C SER A 291 -0.20 -12.31 17.42
N ILE A 292 -0.30 -12.10 16.11
CA ILE A 292 -1.52 -11.62 15.46
C ILE A 292 -2.49 -12.80 15.35
N SER A 293 -3.62 -12.71 16.04
CA SER A 293 -4.74 -13.64 15.98
C SER A 293 -5.88 -13.04 15.17
N LYS A 294 -6.61 -13.90 14.44
CA LYS A 294 -7.75 -13.50 13.59
C LYS A 294 -8.67 -12.48 14.28
N GLY A 295 -8.71 -11.26 13.77
CA GLY A 295 -9.56 -10.17 14.25
C GLY A 295 -8.89 -9.21 15.25
N ASP A 296 -7.58 -9.33 15.47
CA ASP A 296 -6.84 -8.38 16.27
C ASP A 296 -6.72 -7.03 15.53
N THR A 297 -6.98 -5.95 16.27
CA THR A 297 -6.75 -4.55 15.84
C THR A 297 -5.76 -3.92 16.79
N PHE A 298 -4.62 -3.44 16.27
CA PHE A 298 -3.61 -2.75 17.08
C PHE A 298 -3.54 -1.26 16.70
N CYS A 299 -3.70 -0.39 17.71
CA CYS A 299 -3.54 1.06 17.60
C CYS A 299 -2.18 1.47 18.12
N PHE A 300 -1.42 2.22 17.33
CA PHE A 300 -0.15 2.81 17.74
C PHE A 300 -0.26 4.32 17.66
N ASP A 301 -0.28 4.97 18.82
CA ASP A 301 -0.12 6.43 18.93
C ASP A 301 1.39 6.73 19.00
N PHE A 302 1.86 7.60 18.10
CA PHE A 302 3.24 8.11 18.05
C PHE A 302 3.26 9.60 18.40
#